data_AF-A0A7C5DWF8-F1
#
_entry.id   AF-A0A7C5DWF8-F1
#
_cell.length_a   1.000
_cell.length_b   1.000
_cell.length_c   1.000
_cell.angle_alpha   90.00
_cell.angle_beta   90.00
_cell.angle_gamma   90.00
#
_symmetry.space_group_name_H-M   'P 1'
#
loop_
_entity.id
_entity.type
_entity.pdbx_description
1 polymer ?
#
loop_
_entity_poly.entity_id
_entity_poly.type
_entity_poly.pdbx_seq_one_letter_code
_entity_poly.pdbx_strand_id
1 'polypeptide(L)'
;GMEKKKARFVSLVFVVFTLITMGVLGYRTQIALTIIGVLIVSAFTELVTLEEITVLGGAGALGLIVMTSLRNIILQAKISIIDAIRYRVGLTLSSYDILAHLGGVRGFTHGFVHIASYPPLANLMPGLAYSPRRYIGVFVGADNVSITSTIMGPLVIDFGIIGVFLGMLFLGFLLKKSYDLIKRIEGKEKALFIAFYAIFLSYSIIGIETGLVDFEVLLTFFTGFLYILYRS
;
A
#
# COMPACT_ATOMS: atom_id res chain seq x y z
N GLY A 1 -19.71 -1.97 29.38
CA GLY A 1 -20.33 -0.66 29.05
C GLY A 1 -19.30 0.47 28.97
N MET A 2 -18.56 0.74 30.05
CA MET A 2 -17.54 1.81 30.10
C MET A 2 -16.22 1.47 29.39
N GLU A 3 -15.74 0.23 29.45
CA GLU A 3 -14.46 -0.17 28.83
C GLU A 3 -14.49 -0.05 27.30
N LYS A 4 -15.61 -0.44 26.64
CA LYS A 4 -15.79 -0.27 25.19
C LYS A 4 -15.80 1.20 24.78
N LYS A 5 -16.43 2.09 25.55
CA LYS A 5 -16.41 3.55 25.28
C LYS A 5 -15.02 4.15 25.45
N LYS A 6 -14.28 3.73 26.48
CA LYS A 6 -12.90 4.19 26.72
C LYS A 6 -11.95 3.69 25.63
N ALA A 7 -12.07 2.43 25.22
CA ALA A 7 -11.31 1.86 24.12
C ALA A 7 -11.61 2.58 22.78
N ARG A 8 -12.88 2.88 22.51
CA ARG A 8 -13.31 3.64 21.32
C ARG A 8 -12.76 5.06 21.28
N PHE A 9 -12.78 5.75 22.42
CA PHE A 9 -12.20 7.10 22.51
C PHE A 9 -10.69 7.08 22.26
N VAL A 10 -9.97 6.14 22.89
CA VAL A 10 -8.53 5.98 22.70
C VAL A 10 -8.20 5.66 21.23
N SER A 11 -8.92 4.73 20.60
CA SER A 11 -8.68 4.40 19.18
C SER A 11 -8.91 5.60 18.27
N LEU A 12 -9.96 6.40 18.52
CA LEU A 12 -10.27 7.57 17.70
C LEU A 12 -9.20 8.67 17.84
N VAL A 13 -8.73 8.90 19.06
CA VAL A 13 -7.61 9.82 19.32
C VAL A 13 -6.34 9.36 18.59
N PHE A 14 -6.01 8.06 18.63
CA PHE A 14 -4.84 7.52 17.93
C PHE A 14 -4.97 7.64 16.41
N VAL A 15 -6.16 7.42 15.84
CA VAL A 15 -6.40 7.58 14.40
C VAL A 15 -6.23 9.04 13.98
N VAL A 16 -6.83 9.98 14.72
CA VAL A 16 -6.69 11.42 14.43
C VAL A 16 -5.23 11.87 14.54
N PHE A 17 -4.54 11.44 15.61
CA PHE A 17 -3.11 11.73 15.79
C PHE A 17 -2.28 11.19 14.61
N THR A 18 -2.51 9.93 14.21
CA THR A 18 -1.80 9.32 13.08
C THR A 18 -2.09 10.05 11.77
N LEU A 19 -3.34 10.43 11.50
CA LEU A 19 -3.71 11.19 10.30
C LEU A 19 -3.02 12.56 10.26
N ILE A 20 -2.95 13.27 11.39
CA ILE A 20 -2.26 14.56 11.48
C ILE A 20 -0.77 14.37 11.23
N THR A 21 -0.11 13.44 11.92
CA THR A 21 1.32 13.20 11.77
C THR A 21 1.68 12.80 10.33
N MET A 22 0.93 11.86 9.74
CA MET A 22 1.15 11.43 8.35
C MET A 22 0.83 12.54 7.33
N GLY A 23 -0.18 13.38 7.63
CA GLY A 23 -0.51 14.59 6.88
C GLY A 23 0.62 15.60 6.85
N VAL A 24 1.18 15.92 8.02
CA VAL A 24 2.30 16.88 8.18
C VAL A 24 3.55 16.37 7.48
N LEU A 25 3.82 15.07 7.53
CA LEU A 25 4.94 14.44 6.83
C LEU A 25 4.74 14.34 5.31
N GLY A 26 3.53 14.61 4.81
CA GLY A 26 3.20 14.56 3.38
C GLY A 26 3.06 13.14 2.82
N TYR A 27 2.98 12.11 3.66
CA TYR A 27 2.84 10.71 3.25
C TYR A 27 1.41 10.36 2.84
N ARG A 28 1.03 10.76 1.63
CA ARG A 28 -0.33 10.58 1.07
C ARG A 28 -0.83 9.14 1.07
N THR A 29 0.07 8.19 0.79
CA THR A 29 -0.24 6.75 0.78
C THR A 29 -0.51 6.20 2.17
N GLN A 30 0.24 6.66 3.18
CA GLN A 30 0.07 6.23 4.56
C GLN A 30 -1.23 6.80 5.17
N ILE A 31 -1.67 7.99 4.74
CA ILE A 31 -2.99 8.53 5.09
C ILE A 31 -4.10 7.63 4.55
N ALA A 32 -4.06 7.31 3.25
CA ALA A 32 -5.03 6.41 2.62
C ALA A 32 -5.05 5.02 3.28
N LEU A 33 -3.86 4.49 3.62
CA LEU A 33 -3.71 3.22 4.33
C LEU A 33 -4.39 3.25 5.70
N THR A 34 -4.16 4.32 6.46
CA THR A 34 -4.75 4.46 7.80
C THR A 34 -6.27 4.50 7.71
N ILE A 35 -6.83 5.23 6.74
CA ILE A 35 -8.29 5.31 6.54
C ILE A 35 -8.84 3.92 6.19
N ILE A 36 -8.32 3.28 5.14
CA ILE A 36 -8.83 1.98 4.68
C ILE A 36 -8.65 0.90 5.77
N GLY A 37 -7.51 0.88 6.44
CA GLY A 37 -7.22 -0.05 7.53
C GLY A 37 -8.19 0.11 8.69
N VAL A 38 -8.47 1.34 9.12
CA VAL A 38 -9.45 1.62 10.18
C VAL A 38 -10.85 1.18 9.77
N LEU A 39 -11.27 1.41 8.52
CA LEU A 39 -12.56 0.96 8.01
C LEU A 39 -12.68 -0.57 8.07
N ILE A 40 -11.64 -1.30 7.67
CA ILE A 40 -11.64 -2.76 7.70
C ILE A 40 -11.65 -3.28 9.15
N VAL A 41 -10.78 -2.78 10.02
CA VAL A 41 -10.75 -3.19 11.44
C VAL A 41 -12.09 -2.91 12.13
N SER A 42 -12.69 -1.76 11.82
CA SER A 42 -14.01 -1.38 12.34
C SER A 42 -15.10 -2.35 11.89
N ALA A 43 -15.08 -2.79 10.63
CA ALA A 43 -16.02 -3.76 10.11
C ALA A 43 -15.94 -5.13 10.81
N PHE A 44 -14.73 -5.56 11.22
CA PHE A 44 -14.54 -6.84 11.92
C PHE A 44 -14.78 -6.79 13.42
N THR A 45 -14.64 -5.63 14.04
CA THR A 45 -14.72 -5.48 15.50
C THR A 45 -16.05 -4.94 15.99
N GLU A 46 -16.92 -4.46 15.09
CA GLU A 46 -18.20 -3.80 15.40
C GLU A 46 -18.06 -2.64 16.42
N LEU A 47 -16.84 -2.12 16.60
CA LEU A 47 -16.53 -1.10 17.62
C LEU A 47 -17.00 0.31 17.22
N VAL A 48 -17.31 0.52 15.94
CA VAL A 48 -17.55 1.82 15.30
C VAL A 48 -18.86 1.72 14.52
N THR A 49 -19.74 2.72 14.67
CA THR A 49 -21.02 2.79 13.95
C THR A 49 -20.81 3.13 12.47
N LEU A 50 -21.70 2.66 11.59
CA LEU A 50 -21.69 2.97 10.14
C LEU A 50 -21.56 4.48 9.85
N GLU A 51 -22.12 5.32 10.72
CA GLU A 51 -22.04 6.79 10.62
C GLU A 51 -20.63 7.34 10.89
N GLU A 52 -19.85 6.74 11.79
CA GLU A 52 -18.47 7.17 12.03
C GLU A 52 -17.53 6.71 10.92
N ILE A 53 -17.82 5.55 10.32
CA ILE A 53 -17.15 5.03 9.13
C ILE A 53 -17.36 5.99 7.94
N THR A 54 -18.58 6.49 7.73
CA THR A 54 -18.86 7.45 6.65
C THR A 54 -18.25 8.82 6.92
N VAL A 55 -18.22 9.28 8.17
CA VAL A 55 -17.56 10.55 8.54
C VAL A 55 -16.04 10.47 8.37
N LEU A 56 -15.40 9.38 8.80
CA LEU A 56 -13.95 9.17 8.61
C LEU A 56 -13.58 9.01 7.13
N GLY A 57 -14.38 8.25 6.37
CA GLY A 57 -14.22 8.12 4.92
C GLY A 57 -14.39 9.45 4.19
N GLY A 58 -15.42 10.23 4.57
CA GLY A 58 -15.70 11.55 4.01
C GLY A 58 -14.62 12.58 4.33
N ALA A 59 -14.14 12.63 5.58
CA ALA A 59 -13.04 13.49 5.98
C ALA A 59 -11.73 13.13 5.25
N GLY A 60 -11.47 11.82 5.07
CA GLY A 60 -10.35 11.32 4.29
C GLY A 60 -10.39 11.74 2.82
N ALA A 61 -11.55 11.59 2.18
CA ALA A 61 -11.76 12.02 0.80
C ALA A 61 -11.60 13.53 0.63
N LEU A 62 -12.16 14.33 1.55
CA LEU A 62 -11.99 15.77 1.58
C LEU A 62 -10.51 16.16 1.76
N GLY A 63 -9.79 15.49 2.66
CA GLY A 63 -8.35 15.69 2.85
C GLY A 63 -7.55 15.45 1.57
N LEU A 64 -7.84 14.36 0.85
CA LEU A 64 -7.19 14.04 -0.43
C LEU A 64 -7.52 15.08 -1.51
N ILE A 65 -8.77 15.56 -1.57
CA ILE A 65 -9.18 16.60 -2.51
C ILE A 65 -8.47 17.92 -2.20
N VAL A 66 -8.42 18.34 -0.93
CA VAL A 66 -7.72 19.56 -0.51
C VAL A 66 -6.23 19.48 -0.84
N MET A 67 -5.56 18.36 -0.54
CA MET A 67 -4.16 18.18 -0.88
C MET A 67 -3.91 18.21 -2.40
N THR A 68 -4.82 17.66 -3.19
CA THR A 68 -4.73 17.66 -4.66
C THR A 68 -4.95 19.07 -5.22
N SER A 69 -5.93 19.80 -4.69
CA SER A 69 -6.21 21.18 -5.08
C SER A 69 -5.07 22.13 -4.70
N LEU A 70 -4.51 22.01 -3.50
CA LEU A 70 -3.33 22.79 -3.08
C LEU A 70 -2.13 22.54 -4.00
N ARG A 71 -1.90 21.29 -4.41
CA ARG A 71 -0.86 20.96 -5.38
C ARG A 71 -1.12 21.62 -6.74
N ASN A 72 -2.35 21.59 -7.23
CA ASN A 72 -2.69 22.22 -8.52
C ASN A 72 -2.49 23.74 -8.50
N ILE A 73 -2.76 24.39 -7.36
CA ILE A 73 -2.49 25.80 -7.14
C ILE A 73 -0.97 26.07 -7.12
N ILE A 74 -0.20 25.28 -6.36
CA ILE A 74 1.26 25.44 -6.21
C ILE A 74 2.00 25.17 -7.53
N LEU A 75 1.57 24.16 -8.30
CA LEU A 75 2.20 23.78 -9.56
C LEU A 75 1.67 24.57 -10.78
N GLN A 76 0.78 25.55 -10.57
CA GLN A 76 0.10 26.32 -11.64
C GLN A 76 -0.54 25.46 -12.73
N ALA A 77 -0.87 24.21 -12.41
CA ALA A 77 -1.39 23.26 -13.37
C ALA A 77 -2.91 23.43 -13.46
N LYS A 78 -3.40 24.04 -14.56
CA LYS A 78 -4.83 24.19 -14.87
C LYS A 78 -5.44 22.86 -15.33
N ILE A 79 -5.40 21.84 -14.46
CA ILE A 79 -5.94 20.51 -14.74
C ILE A 79 -7.20 20.33 -13.89
N SER A 80 -8.31 19.93 -14.50
CA SER A 80 -9.52 19.53 -13.77
C SER A 80 -9.23 18.34 -12.87
N ILE A 81 -9.96 18.21 -11.75
CA ILE A 81 -9.79 17.08 -10.80
C ILE A 81 -9.96 15.73 -11.52
N ILE A 82 -10.91 15.65 -12.45
CA ILE A 82 -11.18 14.43 -13.22
C ILE A 82 -10.00 14.10 -14.14
N ASP A 83 -9.42 15.10 -14.80
CA ASP A 83 -8.28 14.92 -15.69
C ASP A 83 -7.01 14.55 -14.91
N ALA A 84 -6.83 15.08 -13.70
CA ALA A 84 -5.74 14.70 -12.82
C ALA A 84 -5.82 13.22 -12.40
N ILE A 85 -7.02 12.72 -12.10
CA ILE A 85 -7.24 11.29 -11.79
C ILE A 85 -6.96 10.43 -13.02
N ARG A 86 -7.52 10.79 -14.19
CA ARG A 86 -7.30 10.06 -15.45
C ARG A 86 -5.81 10.02 -15.81
N TYR A 87 -5.11 11.13 -15.67
CA TYR A 87 -3.68 11.20 -15.92
C TYR A 87 -2.89 10.26 -15.00
N ARG A 88 -3.25 10.19 -13.72
CA ARG A 88 -2.58 9.31 -12.75
C ARG A 88 -2.81 7.83 -13.06
N VAL A 89 -4.05 7.45 -13.34
CA VAL A 89 -4.39 6.07 -13.77
C VAL A 89 -3.68 5.73 -15.08
N GLY A 90 -3.70 6.66 -16.05
CA GLY A 90 -3.03 6.50 -17.34
C GLY A 90 -1.53 6.31 -17.20
N LEU A 91 -0.85 7.11 -16.38
CA LEU A 91 0.58 6.98 -16.10
C LEU A 91 0.91 5.64 -15.43
N THR A 92 0.14 5.21 -14.43
CA THR A 92 0.40 3.94 -13.74
C THR A 92 0.23 2.75 -14.68
N LEU A 93 -0.80 2.78 -15.54
CA LEU A 93 -1.05 1.72 -16.53
C LEU A 93 -0.03 1.71 -17.66
N SER A 94 0.33 2.86 -18.22
CA SER A 94 1.36 2.94 -19.26
C SER A 94 2.73 2.50 -18.73
N SER A 95 3.06 2.87 -17.50
CA SER A 95 4.27 2.41 -16.82
C SER A 95 4.25 0.89 -16.65
N TYR A 96 3.11 0.31 -16.26
CA TYR A 96 2.96 -1.14 -16.17
C TYR A 96 3.12 -1.84 -17.53
N ASP A 97 2.55 -1.30 -18.60
CA ASP A 97 2.64 -1.88 -19.95
C ASP A 97 4.10 -1.95 -20.44
N ILE A 98 4.86 -0.86 -20.26
CA ILE A 98 6.29 -0.82 -20.58
C ILE A 98 7.06 -1.86 -19.75
N LEU A 99 6.83 -1.92 -18.43
CA LEU A 99 7.49 -2.90 -17.56
C LEU A 99 7.11 -4.34 -17.91
N ALA A 100 5.87 -4.60 -18.31
CA ALA A 100 5.41 -5.92 -18.71
C ALA A 100 6.08 -6.35 -20.03
N HIS A 101 6.25 -5.43 -20.97
CA HIS A 101 6.98 -5.68 -22.20
C HIS A 101 8.46 -5.98 -21.94
N LEU A 102 9.11 -5.24 -21.03
CA LEU A 102 10.51 -5.45 -20.64
C LEU A 102 10.72 -6.73 -19.84
N GLY A 103 9.84 -7.02 -18.88
CA GLY A 103 9.96 -8.16 -17.97
C GLY A 103 9.67 -9.51 -18.63
N GLY A 104 8.80 -9.53 -19.64
CA GLY A 104 8.44 -10.75 -20.36
C GLY A 104 8.00 -11.89 -19.43
N VAL A 105 8.43 -13.12 -19.72
CA VAL A 105 7.99 -14.32 -18.97
C VAL A 105 8.82 -14.57 -17.70
N ARG A 106 10.13 -14.29 -17.73
CA ARG A 106 11.08 -14.65 -16.66
C ARG A 106 11.60 -13.49 -15.81
N GLY A 107 11.32 -12.25 -16.19
CA GLY A 107 11.83 -11.06 -15.53
C GLY A 107 13.12 -10.56 -16.17
N PHE A 108 13.28 -9.24 -16.19
CA PHE A 108 14.46 -8.55 -16.69
C PHE A 108 15.49 -8.37 -15.57
N THR A 109 15.03 -7.93 -14.40
CA THR A 109 15.90 -7.51 -13.27
C THR A 109 16.14 -8.60 -12.23
N HIS A 110 15.49 -9.76 -12.32
CA HIS A 110 15.78 -10.95 -11.48
C HIS A 110 15.78 -10.68 -9.95
N GLY A 111 15.01 -9.68 -9.47
CA GLY A 111 14.89 -9.34 -8.04
C GLY A 111 15.61 -8.07 -7.62
N PHE A 112 16.38 -7.42 -8.51
CA PHE A 112 17.12 -6.21 -8.19
C PHE A 112 16.22 -5.04 -7.75
N VAL A 113 14.98 -4.92 -8.27
CA VAL A 113 14.08 -3.83 -7.87
C VAL A 113 13.60 -4.01 -6.42
N HIS A 114 13.35 -5.24 -5.98
CA HIS A 114 13.00 -5.52 -4.57
C HIS A 114 14.21 -5.45 -3.63
N ILE A 115 15.42 -5.80 -4.10
CA ILE A 115 16.64 -5.68 -3.29
C ILE A 115 17.00 -4.20 -3.06
N ALA A 116 16.75 -3.35 -4.05
CA ALA A 116 16.93 -1.91 -3.96
C ALA A 116 16.13 -1.25 -2.84
N SER A 117 15.10 -1.92 -2.30
CA SER A 117 14.31 -1.43 -1.18
C SER A 117 15.11 -1.30 0.11
N TYR A 118 16.22 -2.05 0.24
CA TYR A 118 17.09 -1.98 1.39
C TYR A 118 18.41 -1.28 1.00
N PRO A 119 18.64 -0.03 1.43
CA PRO A 119 19.77 0.79 0.96
C PRO A 119 21.16 0.14 1.09
N PRO A 120 21.47 -0.60 2.17
CA PRO A 120 22.76 -1.28 2.27
C PRO A 120 22.95 -2.39 1.24
N LEU A 121 21.89 -3.10 0.84
CA LEU A 121 21.95 -4.10 -0.24
C LEU A 121 21.94 -3.44 -1.62
N ALA A 122 21.23 -2.31 -1.77
CA ALA A 122 21.21 -1.53 -3.01
C ALA A 122 22.62 -1.06 -3.41
N ASN A 123 23.46 -0.69 -2.44
CA ASN A 123 24.85 -0.29 -2.68
C ASN A 123 25.78 -1.43 -3.13
N LEU A 124 25.35 -2.69 -2.99
CA LEU A 124 26.10 -3.87 -3.45
C LEU A 124 25.73 -4.26 -4.89
N MET A 125 24.70 -3.63 -5.46
CA MET A 125 24.27 -3.90 -6.82
C MET A 125 25.23 -3.25 -7.84
N PRO A 126 25.53 -3.92 -8.95
CA PRO A 126 26.35 -3.31 -10.01
C PRO A 126 25.56 -2.15 -10.65
N GLY A 127 26.10 -0.93 -10.55
CA GLY A 127 25.53 0.28 -11.14
C GLY A 127 25.17 1.37 -10.12
N LEU A 128 24.37 2.34 -10.55
CA LEU A 128 23.87 3.41 -9.68
C LEU A 128 22.75 2.87 -8.78
N ALA A 129 22.93 2.97 -7.47
CA ALA A 129 21.94 2.57 -6.47
C ALA A 129 20.80 3.61 -6.43
N TYR A 130 19.62 3.22 -6.88
CA TYR A 130 18.41 4.05 -6.85
C TYR A 130 17.39 3.48 -5.85
N SER A 131 16.43 4.31 -5.42
CA SER A 131 15.27 3.79 -4.72
C SER A 131 14.42 2.92 -5.66
N PRO A 132 13.66 1.94 -5.17
CA PRO A 132 12.88 1.03 -6.02
C PRO A 132 11.95 1.74 -7.02
N ARG A 133 11.28 2.80 -6.57
CA ARG A 133 10.40 3.62 -7.41
C ARG A 133 11.17 4.43 -8.47
N ARG A 134 12.44 4.72 -8.19
CA ARG A 134 13.32 5.36 -9.17
C ARG A 134 13.86 4.35 -10.19
N TYR A 135 14.14 3.11 -9.80
CA TYR A 135 14.43 2.06 -10.78
C TYR A 135 13.27 1.88 -11.77
N ILE A 136 12.03 1.86 -11.28
CA ILE A 136 10.84 1.85 -12.14
C ILE A 136 10.83 3.05 -13.08
N GLY A 137 11.13 4.26 -12.59
CA GLY A 137 11.23 5.47 -13.41
C GLY A 137 12.26 5.36 -14.54
N VAL A 138 13.46 4.86 -14.24
CA VAL A 138 14.52 4.64 -15.23
C VAL A 138 14.08 3.64 -16.31
N PHE A 139 13.46 2.51 -15.93
CA PHE A 139 13.00 1.52 -16.91
C PHE A 139 11.85 2.02 -17.80
N VAL A 140 11.07 2.98 -17.31
CA VAL A 140 9.99 3.64 -18.07
C VAL A 140 10.51 4.81 -18.92
N GLY A 141 11.80 5.14 -18.84
CA GLY A 141 12.43 6.23 -19.61
C GLY A 141 12.32 7.61 -18.96
N ALA A 142 12.01 7.66 -17.66
CA ALA A 142 11.97 8.88 -16.85
C ALA A 142 13.13 8.91 -15.85
N ASP A 143 14.34 9.10 -16.38
CA ASP A 143 15.61 8.98 -15.64
C ASP A 143 15.71 9.89 -14.42
N ASN A 144 14.89 10.96 -14.37
CA ASN A 144 14.90 11.98 -13.33
C ASN A 144 13.69 12.01 -12.38
N VAL A 145 12.74 11.08 -12.50
CA VAL A 145 11.52 11.10 -11.67
C VAL A 145 11.23 9.73 -11.05
N SER A 146 10.75 9.72 -9.81
CA SER A 146 10.21 8.50 -9.20
C SER A 146 8.82 8.23 -9.77
N ILE A 147 8.67 7.11 -10.47
CA ILE A 147 7.41 6.67 -11.07
C ILE A 147 6.87 5.47 -10.30
N THR A 148 5.57 5.43 -10.13
CA THR A 148 4.87 4.28 -9.57
C THR A 148 4.21 3.48 -10.69
N SER A 149 4.21 2.16 -10.53
CA SER A 149 3.46 1.23 -11.37
C SER A 149 2.43 0.50 -10.51
N THR A 150 1.63 -0.37 -11.11
CA THR A 150 0.67 -1.20 -10.37
C THR A 150 1.39 -2.17 -9.43
N ILE A 151 0.64 -2.85 -8.55
CA ILE A 151 1.15 -3.93 -7.68
C ILE A 151 1.91 -5.01 -8.46
N MET A 152 1.55 -5.20 -9.74
CA MET A 152 2.17 -6.16 -10.64
C MET A 152 3.45 -5.65 -11.30
N GLY A 153 3.66 -4.33 -11.37
CA GLY A 153 4.80 -3.72 -12.06
C GLY A 153 6.17 -4.16 -11.53
N PRO A 154 6.44 -4.05 -10.22
CA PRO A 154 7.69 -4.54 -9.63
C PRO A 154 7.87 -6.05 -9.80
N LEU A 155 6.77 -6.82 -9.71
CA LEU A 155 6.79 -8.27 -9.87
C LEU A 155 7.11 -8.69 -11.30
N VAL A 156 6.53 -8.00 -12.30
CA VAL A 156 6.73 -8.34 -13.72
C VAL A 156 8.14 -7.99 -14.17
N ILE A 157 8.70 -6.88 -13.73
CA ILE A 157 10.06 -6.51 -14.13
C ILE A 157 11.10 -7.42 -13.47
N ASP A 158 10.92 -7.80 -12.20
CA ASP A 158 11.89 -8.66 -11.50
C ASP A 158 11.74 -10.13 -11.87
N PHE A 159 10.53 -10.64 -12.03
CA PHE A 159 10.28 -12.09 -12.11
C PHE A 159 9.36 -12.47 -13.28
N GLY A 160 8.97 -11.51 -14.12
CA GLY A 160 8.11 -11.73 -15.27
C GLY A 160 6.67 -12.06 -14.89
N ILE A 161 5.90 -12.48 -15.89
CA ILE A 161 4.50 -12.92 -15.71
C ILE A 161 4.39 -14.06 -14.70
N ILE A 162 5.38 -14.97 -14.66
CA ILE A 162 5.43 -16.05 -13.67
C ILE A 162 5.49 -15.49 -12.25
N GLY A 163 6.34 -14.48 -12.04
CA GLY A 163 6.44 -13.76 -10.79
C GLY A 163 5.14 -13.08 -10.37
N VAL A 164 4.45 -12.44 -11.31
CA VAL A 164 3.13 -11.84 -11.05
C VAL A 164 2.15 -12.90 -10.59
N PHE A 165 2.09 -14.04 -11.29
CA PHE A 165 1.20 -15.13 -10.92
C PHE A 165 1.49 -15.65 -9.51
N LEU A 166 2.76 -15.95 -9.21
CA LEU A 166 3.17 -16.43 -7.88
C LEU A 166 2.95 -15.37 -6.79
N GLY A 167 3.23 -14.10 -7.07
CA GLY A 167 3.02 -13.00 -6.14
C GLY A 167 1.55 -12.78 -5.81
N MET A 168 0.66 -12.83 -6.82
CA MET A 168 -0.79 -12.73 -6.60
C MET A 168 -1.36 -13.95 -5.88
N LEU A 169 -0.83 -15.15 -6.16
CA LEU A 169 -1.20 -16.36 -5.43
C LEU A 169 -0.77 -16.27 -3.97
N PHE A 170 0.45 -15.79 -3.70
CA PHE A 170 0.95 -15.53 -2.35
C PHE A 170 0.10 -14.50 -1.60
N LEU A 171 -0.26 -13.40 -2.26
CA LEU A 171 -1.16 -12.38 -1.70
C LEU A 171 -2.53 -12.97 -1.35
N GLY A 172 -3.10 -13.76 -2.25
CA GLY A 172 -4.36 -14.48 -2.02
C GLY A 172 -4.27 -15.47 -0.86
N PHE A 173 -3.15 -16.19 -0.74
CA PHE A 173 -2.88 -17.09 0.38
C PHE A 173 -2.86 -16.34 1.72
N LEU A 174 -2.13 -15.21 1.80
CA LEU A 174 -2.06 -14.39 3.00
C LEU A 174 -3.44 -13.89 3.43
N LEU A 175 -4.22 -13.34 2.50
CA LEU A 175 -5.57 -12.83 2.77
C LEU A 175 -6.51 -13.94 3.23
N LYS A 176 -6.52 -15.08 2.53
CA LYS A 176 -7.38 -16.21 2.89
C LYS A 176 -7.03 -16.78 4.26
N LYS A 177 -5.74 -17.05 4.51
CA LYS A 177 -5.29 -17.64 5.78
C LYS A 177 -5.52 -16.72 6.97
N SER A 178 -5.21 -15.43 6.83
CA SER A 178 -5.50 -14.45 7.89
C SER A 178 -7.00 -14.38 8.19
N TYR A 179 -7.86 -14.37 7.17
CA TYR A 179 -9.31 -14.41 7.35
C TYR A 179 -9.82 -15.69 8.04
N ASP A 180 -9.32 -16.86 7.63
CA ASP A 180 -9.68 -18.14 8.26
C ASP A 180 -9.26 -18.20 9.73
N LEU A 181 -8.09 -17.65 10.07
CA LEU A 181 -7.59 -17.58 11.45
C LEU A 181 -8.43 -16.61 12.32
N ILE A 182 -8.90 -15.50 11.77
CA ILE A 182 -9.83 -14.58 12.47
C ILE A 182 -11.10 -15.30 12.92
N LYS A 183 -11.59 -16.28 12.13
CA LYS A 183 -12.78 -17.08 12.47
C LYS A 183 -12.53 -18.15 13.52
N ARG A 184 -11.30 -18.67 13.60
CA ARG A 184 -10.94 -19.81 14.47
C ARG A 184 -10.42 -19.38 15.84
N ILE A 185 -9.79 -18.21 15.93
CA ILE A 185 -9.07 -17.76 17.13
C ILE A 185 -9.92 -16.76 17.91
N GLU A 186 -9.91 -16.91 19.23
CA GLU A 186 -10.58 -16.00 20.17
C GLU A 186 -9.56 -15.24 21.04
N GLY A 187 -10.02 -14.17 21.69
CA GLY A 187 -9.20 -13.36 22.59
C GLY A 187 -8.28 -12.35 21.90
N LYS A 188 -7.16 -12.01 22.54
CA LYS A 188 -6.24 -10.93 22.09
C LYS A 188 -5.58 -11.22 20.75
N GLU A 189 -5.33 -12.50 20.44
CA GLU A 189 -4.75 -12.91 19.15
C GLU A 189 -5.67 -12.60 17.97
N LYS A 190 -6.99 -12.66 18.16
CA LYS A 190 -7.97 -12.31 17.12
C LYS A 190 -7.78 -10.87 16.64
N ALA A 191 -7.54 -9.94 17.56
CA ALA A 191 -7.30 -8.54 17.22
C ALA A 191 -6.04 -8.36 16.35
N LEU A 192 -4.99 -9.16 16.61
CA LEU A 192 -3.76 -9.13 15.83
C LEU A 192 -3.99 -9.67 14.40
N PHE A 193 -4.73 -10.76 14.23
CA PHE A 193 -5.06 -11.27 12.90
C PHE A 193 -5.99 -10.34 12.11
N ILE A 194 -6.93 -9.68 12.78
CA ILE A 194 -7.74 -8.60 12.17
C ILE A 194 -6.84 -7.47 11.68
N ALA A 195 -5.84 -7.06 12.46
CA ALA A 195 -4.88 -6.04 12.06
C ALA A 195 -4.05 -6.48 10.85
N PHE A 196 -3.50 -7.70 10.82
CA PHE A 196 -2.77 -8.22 9.67
C PHE A 196 -3.64 -8.29 8.41
N TYR A 197 -4.86 -8.81 8.53
CA TYR A 197 -5.81 -8.86 7.42
C TYR A 197 -6.12 -7.46 6.89
N ALA A 198 -6.39 -6.50 7.78
CA ALA A 198 -6.67 -5.12 7.40
C ALA A 198 -5.48 -4.47 6.68
N ILE A 199 -4.25 -4.70 7.17
CA ILE A 199 -3.02 -4.19 6.54
C ILE A 199 -2.83 -4.80 5.14
N PHE A 200 -2.89 -6.12 5.01
CA PHE A 200 -2.70 -6.80 3.73
C PHE A 200 -3.74 -6.36 2.70
N LEU A 201 -5.01 -6.27 3.10
CA LEU A 201 -6.08 -5.84 2.21
C LEU A 201 -5.93 -4.37 1.83
N SER A 202 -5.58 -3.49 2.77
CA SER A 202 -5.38 -2.06 2.49
C SER A 202 -4.23 -1.83 1.52
N TYR A 203 -3.09 -2.48 1.73
CA TYR A 203 -1.95 -2.41 0.80
C TYR A 203 -2.25 -3.07 -0.54
N SER A 204 -3.11 -4.09 -0.60
CA SER A 204 -3.56 -4.65 -1.88
C SER A 204 -4.34 -3.63 -2.71
N ILE A 205 -5.25 -2.88 -2.06
CA ILE A 205 -6.06 -1.85 -2.72
C ILE A 205 -5.19 -0.67 -3.16
N ILE A 206 -4.37 -0.14 -2.24
CA ILE A 206 -3.50 1.02 -2.53
C ILE A 206 -2.40 0.65 -3.53
N GLY A 207 -1.87 -0.57 -3.42
CA GLY A 207 -0.82 -1.09 -4.28
C GLY A 207 -1.18 -1.10 -5.76
N ILE A 208 -2.48 -1.10 -6.12
CA ILE A 208 -2.93 -0.96 -7.52
C ILE A 208 -2.40 0.32 -8.15
N GLU A 209 -2.28 1.40 -7.38
CA GLU A 209 -1.82 2.70 -7.88
C GLU A 209 -0.32 2.94 -7.65
N THR A 210 0.19 2.47 -6.52
CA THR A 210 1.51 2.90 -6.03
C THR A 210 2.60 1.86 -6.17
N GLY A 211 2.24 0.60 -6.43
CA GLY A 211 3.15 -0.53 -6.35
C GLY A 211 3.56 -0.83 -4.92
N LEU A 212 3.96 -2.08 -4.66
CA LEU A 212 4.44 -2.54 -3.36
C LEU A 212 5.94 -2.80 -3.42
N VAL A 213 6.73 -1.78 -3.12
CA VAL A 213 8.21 -1.87 -3.12
C VAL A 213 8.86 -1.24 -1.89
N ASP A 214 8.07 -0.66 -0.99
CA ASP A 214 8.60 -0.02 0.19
C ASP A 214 9.03 -1.10 1.20
N PHE A 215 10.24 -0.97 1.75
CA PHE A 215 10.84 -1.98 2.61
C PHE A 215 9.99 -2.29 3.86
N GLU A 216 9.44 -1.25 4.48
CA GLU A 216 8.50 -1.38 5.61
C GLU A 216 7.30 -2.28 5.31
N VAL A 217 6.79 -2.22 4.08
CA VAL A 217 5.65 -3.00 3.64
C VAL A 217 6.06 -4.44 3.41
N LEU A 218 7.18 -4.66 2.69
CA LEU A 218 7.72 -6.00 2.47
C LEU A 218 8.03 -6.70 3.79
N LEU A 219 8.62 -5.98 4.76
CA LEU A 219 8.90 -6.51 6.10
C LEU A 219 7.61 -6.86 6.85
N THR A 220 6.57 -6.02 6.77
CA THR A 220 5.27 -6.28 7.40
C THR A 220 4.59 -7.51 6.79
N PHE A 221 4.66 -7.67 5.47
CA PHE A 221 4.14 -8.85 4.77
C PHE A 221 4.91 -10.11 5.15
N PHE A 222 6.23 -10.04 5.22
CA PHE A 222 7.07 -11.17 5.58
C PHE A 222 6.89 -11.60 7.04
N THR A 223 6.87 -10.64 7.97
CA THR A 223 6.63 -10.93 9.40
C THR A 223 5.23 -11.50 9.63
N GLY A 224 4.21 -10.92 9.00
CA GLY A 224 2.85 -11.46 9.08
C GLY A 224 2.73 -12.84 8.43
N PHE A 225 3.45 -13.11 7.34
CA PHE A 225 3.54 -14.45 6.75
C PHE A 225 4.11 -15.48 7.72
N LEU A 226 5.27 -15.19 8.33
CA LEU A 226 5.90 -16.07 9.32
C LEU A 226 4.98 -16.33 10.52
N TYR A 227 4.28 -15.29 10.99
CA TYR A 227 3.35 -15.43 12.11
C TYR A 227 2.13 -16.28 11.76
N ILE A 228 1.59 -16.13 10.54
CA ILE A 228 0.51 -16.98 10.03
C ILE A 228 0.97 -18.44 9.93
N LEU A 229 2.20 -18.69 9.47
CA LEU A 229 2.74 -20.06 9.39
C LEU A 229 2.97 -20.69 10.77
N TYR A 230 3.46 -19.92 11.74
CA TYR A 230 3.64 -20.41 13.10
C TYR A 230 2.33 -20.84 13.77
N ARG A 231 1.21 -20.19 13.39
CA ARG A 231 -0.11 -20.43 14.00
C ARG A 231 -1.02 -21.36 13.19
N SER A 232 -0.78 -21.51 11.87
CA SER A 232 -1.60 -22.34 10.96
C SER A 232 -1.33 -23.83 11.14
#